data_AF-A0A352UDX1-F1
#
_entry.id   AF-A0A352UDX1-F1
#
_cell.length_a   1.000
_cell.length_b   1.000
_cell.length_c   1.000
_cell.angle_alpha   90.00
_cell.angle_beta   90.00
_cell.angle_gamma   90.00
#
_symmetry.space_group_name_H-M   'P 1'
#
loop_
_entity.id
_entity.type
_entity.pdbx_description
1 polymer ?
#
loop_
_entity_poly.entity_id
_entity_poly.type
_entity_poly.pdbx_seq_one_letter_code
_entity_poly.pdbx_strand_id
1 'polypeptide(L)'
;ASFQSVQHDCADMVNAIDSARLATYQAIARLEDGLSADREIAMAKVLANHAYKWTTLTAQQLHGGIAFMEEYDLQMWTRRAKVAELKFGTSGPHREVFAQSMGLV
;
A
#
# COMPACT_ATOMS: atom_id res chain seq x y z
N ALA A 1 -27.84 -7.31 -12.97
CA ALA A 1 -26.69 -8.22 -12.74
C ALA A 1 -25.69 -7.50 -11.86
N SER A 2 -25.25 -8.08 -10.75
CA SER A 2 -24.17 -7.51 -9.93
C SER A 2 -22.81 -7.93 -10.49
N PHE A 3 -21.90 -6.98 -10.68
CA PHE A 3 -20.55 -7.27 -11.16
C PHE A 3 -19.69 -7.79 -10.00
N GLN A 4 -19.68 -9.11 -9.80
CA GLN A 4 -18.92 -9.74 -8.72
C GLN A 4 -17.43 -9.42 -8.77
N SER A 5 -16.85 -9.24 -9.96
CA SER A 5 -15.45 -8.82 -10.12
C SER A 5 -15.16 -7.49 -9.43
N VAL A 6 -16.04 -6.49 -9.63
CA VAL A 6 -15.91 -5.17 -8.99
C VAL A 6 -16.06 -5.28 -7.48
N GLN A 7 -16.97 -6.14 -7.00
CA GLN A 7 -17.16 -6.37 -5.57
C GLN A 7 -15.93 -7.00 -4.92
N HIS A 8 -15.31 -7.98 -5.59
CA HIS A 8 -14.09 -8.62 -5.12
C HIS A 8 -12.91 -7.63 -5.13
N ASP A 9 -12.73 -6.86 -6.21
CA ASP A 9 -11.71 -5.82 -6.26
C ASP A 9 -11.86 -4.81 -5.12
N CYS A 10 -13.10 -4.37 -4.83
CA CYS A 10 -13.38 -3.49 -3.70
C CYS A 10 -13.04 -4.13 -2.35
N ALA A 11 -13.38 -5.40 -2.14
CA ALA A 11 -13.06 -6.12 -0.91
C ALA A 11 -11.54 -6.27 -0.74
N ASP A 12 -10.82 -6.61 -1.81
CA ASP A 12 -9.37 -6.77 -1.78
C ASP A 12 -8.64 -5.44 -1.58
N MET A 13 -9.15 -4.33 -2.14
CA MET A 13 -8.65 -2.97 -1.86
C MET A 13 -8.74 -2.61 -0.38
N VAL A 14 -9.88 -2.90 0.26
CA VAL A 14 -10.05 -2.68 1.70
C VAL A 14 -9.07 -3.57 2.49
N ASN A 15 -8.98 -4.86 2.15
CA ASN A 15 -8.05 -5.79 2.80
C ASN A 15 -6.59 -5.30 2.71
N ALA A 16 -6.16 -4.79 1.54
CA ALA A 16 -4.81 -4.28 1.35
C ALA A 16 -4.53 -3.05 2.22
N ILE A 17 -5.49 -2.11 2.30
CA ILE A 17 -5.37 -0.91 3.15
C ILE A 17 -5.32 -1.27 4.63
N ASP A 18 -6.20 -2.17 5.07
CA ASP A 18 -6.26 -2.59 6.47
C ASP A 18 -4.99 -3.37 6.86
N SER A 19 -4.49 -4.24 5.97
CA SER A 19 -3.22 -4.94 6.17
C SER A 19 -2.04 -3.96 6.33
N ALA A 20 -1.98 -2.93 5.49
CA ALA A 20 -0.95 -1.89 5.59
C ALA A 20 -1.08 -1.06 6.89
N ARG A 21 -2.31 -0.75 7.31
CA ARG A 21 -2.57 -0.03 8.57
C ARG A 21 -2.14 -0.85 9.79
N LEU A 22 -2.54 -2.12 9.84
CA LEU A 22 -2.20 -3.03 10.94
C LEU A 22 -0.68 -3.23 11.04
N ALA A 23 0.00 -3.44 9.92
CA ALA A 23 1.46 -3.55 9.90
C ALA A 23 2.15 -2.26 10.40
N THR A 24 1.60 -1.09 10.05
CA THR A 24 2.10 0.20 10.54
C THR A 24 1.92 0.33 12.05
N TYR A 25 0.76 -0.03 12.59
CA TYR A 25 0.54 -0.01 14.05
C TYR A 25 1.40 -1.01 14.80
N GLN A 26 1.67 -2.18 14.22
CA GLN A 26 2.59 -3.14 14.80
C GLN A 26 4.01 -2.56 14.91
N ALA A 27 4.49 -1.85 13.88
CA ALA A 27 5.78 -1.17 13.93
C ALA A 27 5.80 -0.07 15.00
N ILE A 28 4.74 0.73 15.09
CA ILE A 28 4.61 1.80 16.10
C ILE A 28 4.63 1.22 17.51
N ALA A 29 3.82 0.20 17.79
CA ALA A 29 3.74 -0.42 19.11
C ALA A 29 5.11 -0.93 19.59
N ARG A 30 5.89 -1.57 18.70
CA ARG A 30 7.26 -2.01 19.04
C ARG A 30 8.19 -0.85 19.38
N LEU A 31 8.09 0.26 18.63
CA LEU A 31 8.89 1.45 18.89
C LEU A 31 8.51 2.10 20.24
N GLU A 32 7.21 2.12 20.58
CA GLU A 32 6.72 2.61 21.87
C GLU A 32 7.23 1.77 23.05
N ASP A 33 7.37 0.46 22.85
CA ASP A 33 7.98 -0.47 23.83
C ASP A 33 9.52 -0.36 23.89
N GLY A 34 10.14 0.52 23.10
CA GLY A 34 11.59 0.69 23.03
C GLY A 34 12.33 -0.47 22.35
N LEU A 35 11.62 -1.30 21.58
CA LEU A 35 12.17 -2.43 20.85
C LEU A 35 12.62 -2.03 19.44
N SER A 36 13.61 -2.74 18.88
CA SER A 36 13.90 -2.61 17.44
C SER A 36 12.70 -3.07 16.61
N ALA A 37 12.40 -2.29 15.57
CA ALA A 37 11.26 -2.48 14.68
C ALA A 37 11.65 -2.44 13.19
N ASP A 38 12.93 -2.62 12.85
CA ASP A 38 13.41 -2.47 11.46
C ASP A 38 12.68 -3.41 10.48
N ARG A 39 12.41 -4.64 10.93
CA ARG A 39 11.61 -5.62 10.19
C ARG A 39 10.18 -5.15 9.98
N GLU A 40 9.51 -4.70 11.03
CA GLU A 40 8.11 -4.27 10.99
C GLU A 40 7.94 -2.99 10.17
N ILE A 41 8.87 -2.04 10.28
CA ILE A 41 8.91 -0.82 9.47
C ILE A 41 9.07 -1.19 7.98
N ALA A 42 10.00 -2.09 7.66
CA ALA A 42 10.21 -2.53 6.28
C ALA A 42 8.96 -3.21 5.70
N MET A 43 8.34 -4.11 6.47
CA MET A 43 7.07 -4.76 6.10
C MET A 43 5.95 -3.73 5.89
N ALA A 44 5.76 -2.82 6.84
CA ALA A 44 4.74 -1.77 6.77
C ALA A 44 4.92 -0.91 5.53
N LYS A 45 6.16 -0.52 5.19
CA LYS A 45 6.43 0.30 4.00
C LYS A 45 6.14 -0.44 2.70
N VAL A 46 6.49 -1.73 2.60
CA VAL A 46 6.18 -2.56 1.42
C VAL A 46 4.67 -2.68 1.23
N LEU A 47 3.93 -2.96 2.31
CA LEU A 47 2.47 -3.10 2.27
C LEU A 47 1.78 -1.78 1.95
N ALA A 48 2.20 -0.67 2.56
CA ALA A 48 1.63 0.65 2.29
C ALA A 48 1.84 1.09 0.84
N ASN A 49 3.06 0.89 0.31
CA ASN A 49 3.36 1.18 -1.10
C ASN A 49 2.47 0.35 -2.04
N HIS A 50 2.32 -0.95 -1.78
CA HIS A 50 1.48 -1.83 -2.57
C HIS A 50 0.01 -1.41 -2.50
N ALA A 51 -0.53 -1.28 -1.29
CA ALA A 51 -1.93 -0.96 -1.07
C ALA A 51 -2.33 0.35 -1.76
N TYR A 52 -1.55 1.42 -1.58
CA TYR A 52 -1.92 2.72 -2.14
C TYR A 52 -1.84 2.75 -3.67
N LYS A 53 -0.74 2.23 -4.24
CA LYS A 53 -0.55 2.17 -5.68
C LYS A 53 -1.59 1.28 -6.35
N TRP A 54 -1.77 0.06 -5.84
CA TRP A 54 -2.69 -0.89 -6.43
C TRP A 54 -4.14 -0.41 -6.33
N THR A 55 -4.58 0.08 -5.16
CA THR A 55 -5.94 0.62 -4.98
C THR A 55 -6.25 1.74 -5.97
N THR A 56 -5.34 2.71 -6.12
CA THR A 56 -5.58 3.85 -7.01
C THR A 56 -5.61 3.45 -8.49
N LEU A 57 -4.74 2.52 -8.91
CA LEU A 57 -4.75 2.00 -10.29
C LEU A 57 -5.98 1.13 -10.58
N THR A 58 -6.36 0.25 -9.66
CA THR A 58 -7.57 -0.57 -9.78
C THR A 58 -8.81 0.32 -9.84
N ALA A 59 -8.90 1.33 -8.97
CA ALA A 59 -9.98 2.31 -9.01
C ALA A 59 -10.04 3.05 -10.36
N GLN A 60 -8.90 3.43 -10.95
CA GLN A 60 -8.87 4.03 -12.29
C GLN A 60 -9.41 3.09 -13.35
N GLN A 61 -9.01 1.82 -13.32
CA GLN A 61 -9.51 0.81 -14.26
C GLN A 61 -11.02 0.60 -14.14
N LEU A 62 -11.55 0.58 -12.91
CA LEU A 62 -12.98 0.39 -12.65
C LEU A 62 -13.84 1.57 -13.13
N HIS A 63 -13.31 2.80 -13.06
CA HIS A 63 -14.04 4.00 -13.50
C HIS A 63 -13.80 4.32 -14.99
N GLY A 64 -12.76 3.76 -15.62
CA GLY A 64 -12.48 3.99 -17.03
C GLY A 64 -12.09 5.45 -17.32
N GLY A 65 -12.57 6.01 -18.44
CA GLY A 65 -12.13 7.33 -18.92
C GLY A 65 -12.34 8.49 -17.93
N ILE A 66 -13.42 8.45 -17.13
CA ILE A 66 -13.70 9.51 -16.16
C ILE A 66 -12.66 9.58 -15.04
N ALA A 67 -11.91 8.50 -14.81
CA ALA A 67 -10.88 8.44 -13.79
C ALA A 67 -9.67 9.35 -14.08
N PHE A 68 -9.55 9.82 -15.33
CA PHE A 68 -8.48 10.69 -15.82
C PHE A 68 -8.91 12.15 -15.95
N MET A 69 -10.21 12.43 -15.81
CA MET A 69 -10.77 13.77 -15.89
C MET A 69 -10.38 14.59 -14.65
N GLU A 70 -10.03 15.86 -14.84
CA GLU A 70 -9.57 16.72 -13.74
C GLU A 70 -10.70 17.12 -12.77
N GLU A 71 -11.95 16.99 -13.22
CA GLU A 71 -13.16 17.17 -12.42
C GLU A 71 -13.30 16.14 -11.29
N TYR A 72 -12.56 15.01 -11.37
CA TYR A 72 -12.52 13.98 -10.35
C TYR A 72 -11.11 13.84 -9.75
N ASP A 73 -11.05 13.66 -8.43
CA ASP A 73 -9.78 13.60 -7.70
C ASP A 73 -8.97 12.31 -7.94
N LEU A 74 -9.53 11.30 -8.60
CA LEU A 74 -8.91 9.98 -8.72
C LEU A 74 -7.52 10.04 -9.39
N GLN A 75 -7.38 10.82 -10.45
CA GLN A 75 -6.10 11.08 -11.11
C GLN A 75 -5.08 11.81 -10.21
N MET A 76 -5.53 12.70 -9.32
CA MET A 76 -4.66 13.31 -8.31
C MET A 76 -4.17 12.25 -7.31
N TRP A 77 -5.04 11.37 -6.84
CA TRP A 77 -4.69 10.33 -5.88
C TRP A 77 -3.71 9.30 -6.45
N THR A 78 -3.84 8.89 -7.71
CA THR A 78 -2.86 8.02 -8.37
C THR A 78 -1.47 8.67 -8.43
N ARG A 79 -1.39 9.97 -8.77
CA ARG A 79 -0.10 10.69 -8.76
C ARG A 79 0.49 10.79 -7.36
N ARG A 80 -0.34 11.03 -6.34
CA ARG A 80 0.10 11.03 -4.93
C ARG A 80 0.60 9.65 -4.48
N ALA A 81 -0.04 8.57 -4.91
CA ALA A 81 0.44 7.21 -4.65
C ALA A 81 1.84 7.01 -5.21
N LYS A 82 2.13 7.52 -6.41
CA LYS A 82 3.48 7.46 -6.99
C LYS A 82 4.51 8.25 -6.18
N VAL A 83 4.16 9.44 -5.72
CA VAL A 83 5.04 10.25 -4.85
C VAL A 83 5.32 9.52 -3.53
N ALA A 84 4.30 8.92 -2.91
CA ALA A 84 4.44 8.16 -1.67
C ALA A 84 5.32 6.91 -1.85
N GLU A 85 5.23 6.22 -2.99
CA GLU A 85 6.07 5.06 -3.32
C GLU A 85 7.56 5.40 -3.29
N LEU A 86 7.93 6.60 -3.73
CA LEU A 86 9.32 7.07 -3.80
C LEU A 86 9.83 7.67 -2.48
N LYS A 87 8.94 8.21 -1.64
CA LYS A 87 9.32 8.78 -0.35
C LYS A 87 9.71 7.68 0.64
N PHE A 88 10.75 7.94 1.44
CA PHE A 88 11.23 7.07 2.52
C PHE A 88 11.59 5.64 2.06
N GLY A 89 12.10 5.52 0.82
CA GLY A 89 12.50 4.25 0.23
C GLY A 89 11.37 3.56 -0.55
N THR A 90 11.73 3.06 -1.73
CA THR A 90 10.86 2.23 -2.57
C THR A 90 10.73 0.82 -1.99
N SER A 91 9.81 0.02 -2.53
CA SER A 91 9.57 -1.33 -2.00
C SER A 91 10.76 -2.28 -2.14
N GLY A 92 11.73 -2.02 -3.02
CA GLY A 92 12.90 -2.89 -3.23
C GLY A 92 13.80 -3.00 -2.00
N PRO A 93 14.42 -1.91 -1.54
CA PRO A 93 15.25 -1.91 -0.34
C PRO A 93 14.53 -2.46 0.90
N HIS A 94 13.25 -2.12 1.09
CA HIS A 94 12.47 -2.63 2.21
C HIS A 94 12.18 -4.13 2.10
N ARG A 95 12.00 -4.69 0.90
CA ARG A 95 11.92 -6.15 0.70
C ARG A 95 13.22 -6.84 1.06
N GLU A 96 14.36 -6.22 0.78
CA GLU A 96 15.67 -6.79 1.11
C GLU A 96 15.91 -6.83 2.63
N VAL A 97 15.62 -5.72 3.34
CA VAL A 97 15.66 -5.69 4.82
C VAL A 97 14.73 -6.76 5.40
N PHE A 98 13.52 -6.88 4.87
CA PHE A 98 12.57 -7.89 5.33
C PHE A 98 13.07 -9.32 5.04
N ALA A 99 13.67 -9.58 3.88
CA ALA A 99 14.23 -10.88 3.53
C ALA A 99 15.42 -11.27 4.43
N GLN A 100 16.32 -10.33 4.72
CA GLN A 100 17.44 -10.53 5.66
C GLN A 100 16.92 -10.85 7.07
N SER A 101 15.85 -10.18 7.52
CA SER A 101 15.25 -10.46 8.84
C SER A 101 14.65 -11.87 8.96
N MET A 102 14.40 -12.54 7.83
CA MET A 102 13.92 -13.93 7.76
C MET A 102 15.07 -14.93 7.51
N GLY A 103 16.31 -14.47 7.33
CA GLY A 103 17.46 -15.32 7.00
C GLY A 103 17.43 -15.88 5.58
N LEU A 104 16.73 -15.22 4.64
CA LEU A 104 16.67 -15.64 3.23
C LEU A 104 17.85 -15.12 2.40
N VAL A 105 18.53 -14.09 2.88
CA VAL A 105 19.71 -13.45 2.30
C VAL A 105 20.70 -13.15 3.40
#